data_AF-A0A7Y4VPU7-F1
#
_entry.id   AF-A0A7Y4VPU7-F1
#
_cell.length_a   1.000
_cell.length_b   1.000
_cell.length_c   1.000
_cell.angle_alpha   90.00
_cell.angle_beta   90.00
_cell.angle_gamma   90.00
#
_symmetry.space_group_name_H-M   'P 1'
#
loop_
_entity.id
_entity.type
_entity.pdbx_description
1 polymer ?
#
loop_
_entity_poly.entity_id
_entity_poly.type
_entity_poly.pdbx_seq_one_letter_code
_entity_poly.pdbx_strand_id
1 'polypeptide(L)'
;MTPGILEASQFPFQVDLFSYQAAVEPLLIADRRGLRVCASDEELYEIAAREVATRTPIPGLWAKAFVDTNGDEKATMIAYIRLRVTQLQDEYRQTQREAKREIKQRQFEVRLAGIEKQYAESRPYWRKFKLREVRDPLGAFMQVIFWLFLALVIAGGVIAVLAALLGK
;
A
#
# COMPACT_ATOMS: atom_id res chain seq x y z
N MET A 1 40.62 16.77 -5.92
CA MET A 1 39.19 16.82 -5.61
C MET A 1 38.48 15.77 -6.45
N THR A 2 38.21 14.62 -5.84
CA THR A 2 37.32 13.57 -6.36
C THR A 2 36.48 13.14 -5.15
N PRO A 3 35.14 13.18 -5.20
CA PRO A 3 34.33 12.70 -4.09
C PRO A 3 34.43 11.17 -4.06
N GLY A 4 34.92 10.64 -2.93
CA GLY A 4 35.05 9.23 -2.67
C GLY A 4 33.68 8.55 -2.71
N ILE A 5 33.54 7.58 -3.61
CA ILE A 5 32.41 6.66 -3.62
C ILE A 5 32.56 5.78 -2.38
N LEU A 6 31.69 5.99 -1.40
CA LEU A 6 31.67 5.19 -0.18
C LEU A 6 31.22 3.77 -0.50
N GLU A 7 32.07 2.84 -0.09
CA GLU A 7 31.98 1.39 -0.25
C GLU A 7 30.71 0.85 0.40
N ALA A 8 29.94 0.04 -0.36
CA ALA A 8 28.66 -0.55 0.06
C ALA A 8 28.77 -1.64 1.16
N SER A 9 29.88 -1.68 1.90
CA SER A 9 30.22 -2.71 2.88
C SER A 9 29.89 -2.34 4.34
N GLN A 10 29.36 -1.14 4.61
CA GLN A 10 29.12 -0.65 5.98
C GLN A 10 27.65 -0.68 6.46
N PHE A 11 26.75 -1.39 5.78
CA PHE A 11 25.38 -1.57 6.29
C PHE A 11 25.28 -2.77 7.24
N PRO A 12 24.94 -2.59 8.54
CA PRO A 12 24.90 -3.66 9.53
C PRO A 12 23.63 -4.54 9.46
N PHE A 13 22.90 -4.55 8.34
CA PHE A 13 21.56 -5.14 8.28
C PHE A 13 21.55 -6.45 7.50
N GLN A 14 22.12 -7.50 8.10
CA GLN A 14 21.72 -8.88 7.77
C GLN A 14 20.31 -9.09 8.32
N VAL A 15 19.31 -8.88 7.47
CA VAL A 15 17.94 -9.34 7.77
C VAL A 15 17.98 -10.85 7.66
N ASP A 16 17.78 -11.55 8.77
CA ASP A 16 17.65 -12.99 8.76
C ASP A 16 16.50 -13.40 7.83
N LEU A 17 16.83 -13.88 6.63
CA LEU A 17 15.87 -14.39 5.65
C LEU A 17 15.03 -15.55 6.21
N PHE A 18 15.51 -16.21 7.26
CA PHE A 18 14.82 -17.31 7.94
C PHE A 18 13.54 -16.87 8.67
N SER A 19 13.45 -15.63 9.14
CA SER A 19 12.24 -15.12 9.82
C SER A 19 11.07 -14.83 8.87
N TYR A 20 11.33 -14.76 7.56
CA TYR A 20 10.32 -14.41 6.55
C TYR A 20 9.61 -15.63 5.96
N GLN A 21 10.14 -16.85 6.17
CA GLN A 21 9.59 -18.08 5.62
C GLN A 21 8.29 -18.57 6.30
N ALA A 22 7.92 -18.02 7.47
CA ALA A 22 6.73 -18.46 8.21
C ALA A 22 5.43 -17.70 7.85
N ALA A 23 5.51 -16.54 7.17
CA ALA A 23 4.36 -15.65 6.95
C ALA A 23 3.75 -15.74 5.55
N VAL A 24 4.19 -16.71 4.74
CA VAL A 24 3.85 -16.84 3.32
C VAL A 24 3.32 -18.24 3.04
N GLU A 25 2.23 -18.65 3.70
CA GLU A 25 1.41 -19.75 3.17
C GLU A 25 0.45 -19.16 2.12
N PRO A 26 0.71 -19.34 0.81
CA PRO A 26 -0.27 -19.01 -0.21
C PRO A 26 -1.46 -19.95 -0.07
N LEU A 27 -2.67 -19.45 -0.34
CA LEU A 27 -3.95 -20.16 -0.38
C LEU A 27 -3.79 -21.63 -0.85
N LEU A 28 -3.75 -22.56 0.11
CA LEU A 28 -3.55 -23.99 -0.13
C LEU A 28 -4.90 -24.64 -0.45
N ILE A 29 -5.04 -25.26 -1.63
CA ILE A 29 -5.96 -26.40 -1.74
C ILE A 29 -5.26 -27.53 -0.97
N ALA A 30 -5.77 -27.84 0.21
CA ALA A 30 -5.19 -28.86 1.09
C ALA A 30 -5.28 -30.25 0.43
N ASP A 31 -4.21 -30.71 -0.21
CA ASP A 31 -4.02 -32.12 -0.56
C ASP A 31 -3.02 -32.79 0.42
N ARG A 32 -3.31 -34.04 0.81
CA ARG A 32 -2.59 -34.81 1.85
C ARG A 32 -1.14 -35.19 1.47
N ARG A 33 -0.64 -34.82 0.28
CA ARG A 33 0.63 -35.30 -0.29
C ARG A 33 1.75 -34.26 -0.42
N GLY A 34 1.56 -33.06 0.13
CA GLY A 34 2.59 -32.02 0.18
C GLY A 34 2.45 -30.97 -0.93
N LEU A 35 2.90 -29.76 -0.64
CA LEU A 35 2.80 -28.58 -1.49
C LEU A 35 3.33 -28.84 -2.90
N ARG A 36 2.45 -28.85 -3.91
CA ARG A 36 2.85 -28.75 -5.31
C ARG A 36 2.23 -27.49 -5.95
N VAL A 37 3.12 -26.65 -6.47
CA VAL A 37 2.82 -25.33 -7.05
C VAL A 37 2.72 -25.42 -8.59
N CYS A 38 2.38 -26.58 -9.15
CA CYS A 38 1.94 -26.73 -10.53
C CYS A 38 1.03 -27.96 -10.58
N ALA A 39 -0.19 -27.82 -11.10
CA ALA A 39 -0.88 -29.00 -11.59
C ALA A 39 -0.14 -29.46 -12.85
N SER A 40 0.36 -30.70 -12.88
CA SER A 40 0.98 -31.21 -14.12
C SER A 40 -0.08 -31.31 -15.21
N ASP A 41 0.33 -31.30 -16.49
CA ASP A 41 -0.64 -31.45 -17.58
C ASP A 41 -1.47 -32.73 -17.41
N GLU A 42 -0.85 -33.83 -16.95
CA GLU A 42 -1.54 -35.08 -16.64
C GLU A 42 -2.64 -34.92 -15.57
N GLU A 43 -2.38 -34.16 -14.50
CA GLU A 43 -3.36 -33.90 -13.45
C GLU A 43 -4.55 -33.08 -13.99
N LEU A 44 -4.30 -32.12 -14.87
CA LEU A 44 -5.35 -31.32 -15.51
C LEU A 44 -6.21 -32.16 -16.46
N TYR A 45 -5.58 -33.03 -17.24
CA TYR A 45 -6.28 -34.00 -18.08
C TYR A 45 -7.08 -35.00 -17.24
N GLU A 46 -6.55 -35.44 -16.09
CA GLU A 46 -7.25 -36.34 -15.17
C GLU A 46 -8.51 -35.68 -14.62
N ILE A 47 -8.43 -34.41 -14.20
CA ILE A 47 -9.59 -33.64 -13.71
C ILE A 47 -10.66 -33.56 -14.81
N ALA A 48 -10.28 -33.13 -16.01
CA ALA A 48 -11.21 -33.00 -17.13
C ALA A 48 -11.84 -34.35 -17.55
N ALA A 49 -11.04 -35.42 -17.58
CA ALA A 49 -11.53 -36.77 -17.89
C ALA A 49 -12.50 -37.29 -16.82
N ARG A 50 -12.22 -36.98 -15.54
CA ARG A 50 -13.09 -37.35 -14.42
C ARG A 50 -14.45 -36.69 -14.52
N GLU A 51 -14.50 -35.40 -14.87
CA GLU A 51 -15.78 -34.67 -15.05
C GLU A 51 -16.70 -35.33 -16.09
N VAL A 52 -16.11 -35.84 -17.18
CA VAL A 52 -16.86 -36.58 -18.19
C VAL A 52 -17.26 -37.97 -17.67
N ALA A 53 -16.34 -38.69 -17.02
CA ALA A 53 -16.59 -40.01 -16.46
C ALA A 53 -17.71 -40.00 -15.40
N THR A 54 -17.79 -38.94 -14.60
CA THR A 54 -18.84 -38.75 -13.58
C THR A 54 -20.14 -38.17 -14.13
N ARG A 55 -20.23 -37.92 -15.46
CA ARG A 55 -21.39 -37.29 -16.13
C ARG A 55 -21.78 -35.94 -15.53
N THR A 56 -20.81 -35.17 -15.08
CA THR A 56 -21.00 -33.81 -14.56
C THR A 56 -20.16 -32.80 -15.35
N PRO A 57 -20.23 -32.77 -16.69
CA PRO A 57 -19.51 -31.77 -17.46
C PRO A 57 -20.15 -30.40 -17.28
N ILE A 58 -19.35 -29.34 -17.44
CA ILE A 58 -19.85 -27.96 -17.43
C ILE A 58 -20.77 -27.77 -18.65
N PRO A 59 -22.07 -27.48 -18.47
CA PRO A 59 -23.04 -27.53 -19.57
C PRO A 59 -22.70 -26.60 -20.73
N GLY A 60 -22.25 -25.38 -20.44
CA GLY A 60 -21.89 -24.41 -21.49
C GLY A 60 -20.66 -24.83 -22.30
N LEU A 61 -19.65 -25.43 -21.65
CA LEU A 61 -18.45 -25.89 -22.32
C LEU A 61 -18.71 -27.17 -23.13
N TRP A 62 -19.57 -28.04 -22.60
CA TRP A 62 -20.06 -29.21 -23.30
C TRP A 62 -20.84 -28.83 -24.55
N ALA A 63 -21.80 -27.91 -24.44
CA ALA A 63 -22.57 -27.43 -25.58
C ALA A 63 -21.68 -26.83 -26.67
N LYS A 64 -20.66 -26.05 -26.27
CA LYS A 64 -19.66 -25.53 -27.21
C LYS A 64 -18.93 -26.67 -27.94
N ALA A 65 -18.40 -27.64 -27.19
CA ALA A 65 -17.74 -28.80 -27.78
C ALA A 65 -18.66 -29.58 -28.72
N PHE A 66 -19.95 -29.72 -28.36
CA PHE A 66 -20.93 -30.47 -29.13
C PHE A 66 -21.25 -29.81 -30.47
N VAL A 67 -21.39 -28.48 -30.49
CA VAL A 67 -21.57 -27.70 -31.72
C VAL A 67 -20.30 -27.80 -32.59
N ASP A 68 -19.13 -27.65 -31.98
CA ASP A 68 -17.84 -27.68 -32.70
C ASP A 68 -17.57 -29.03 -33.38
N THR A 69 -18.18 -30.12 -32.90
CA THR A 69 -18.00 -31.48 -33.44
C THR A 69 -19.23 -32.01 -34.18
N ASN A 70 -20.16 -31.14 -34.59
CA ASN A 70 -21.37 -31.52 -35.32
C ASN A 70 -22.21 -32.63 -34.62
N GLY A 71 -22.19 -32.65 -33.29
CA GLY A 71 -22.95 -33.60 -32.48
C GLY A 71 -22.39 -35.02 -32.38
N ASP A 72 -21.18 -35.31 -32.88
CA ASP A 72 -20.49 -36.57 -32.58
C ASP A 72 -20.08 -36.60 -31.11
N GLU A 73 -20.69 -37.48 -30.31
CA GLU A 73 -20.44 -37.58 -28.86
C GLU A 73 -18.98 -37.93 -28.51
N LYS A 74 -18.33 -38.79 -29.29
CA LYS A 74 -16.92 -39.18 -29.01
C LYS A 74 -15.99 -38.01 -29.32
N ALA A 75 -16.22 -37.32 -30.43
CA ALA A 75 -15.49 -36.11 -30.77
C ALA A 75 -15.77 -35.00 -29.76
N THR A 76 -17.03 -34.84 -29.31
CA THR A 76 -17.46 -33.87 -28.30
C THR A 76 -16.69 -34.08 -27.01
N MET A 77 -16.56 -35.32 -26.54
CA MET A 77 -15.80 -35.65 -25.34
C MET A 77 -14.34 -35.20 -25.45
N ILE A 78 -13.68 -35.50 -26.57
CA ILE A 78 -12.28 -35.11 -26.80
C ILE A 78 -12.15 -33.58 -26.83
N ALA A 79 -13.05 -32.90 -27.55
CA ALA A 79 -13.09 -31.45 -27.64
C ALA A 79 -13.34 -30.79 -26.27
N TYR A 80 -14.27 -31.34 -25.49
CA TYR A 80 -14.56 -30.89 -24.11
C TYR A 80 -13.32 -31.00 -23.23
N ILE A 81 -12.66 -32.16 -23.21
CA ILE A 81 -11.48 -32.39 -22.36
C ILE A 81 -10.39 -31.36 -22.69
N ARG A 82 -10.13 -31.10 -23.97
CA ARG A 82 -9.16 -30.08 -24.40
C ARG A 82 -9.55 -28.69 -23.94
N LEU A 83 -10.80 -28.28 -24.16
CA LEU A 83 -11.29 -26.98 -23.74
C LEU A 83 -11.19 -26.81 -22.22
N ARG A 84 -11.50 -27.88 -21.48
CA ARG A 84 -11.48 -27.86 -20.02
C ARG A 84 -10.07 -27.77 -19.46
N VAL A 85 -9.12 -28.52 -20.01
CA VAL A 85 -7.69 -28.40 -19.63
C VAL A 85 -7.20 -26.97 -19.84
N THR A 86 -7.49 -26.35 -20.98
CA THR A 86 -7.11 -24.95 -21.24
C THR A 86 -7.71 -24.01 -20.19
N GLN A 87 -8.99 -24.18 -19.86
CA GLN A 87 -9.64 -23.37 -18.83
C GLN A 87 -8.96 -23.53 -17.46
N LEU A 88 -8.66 -24.76 -17.06
CA LEU A 88 -7.98 -25.05 -15.79
C LEU A 88 -6.56 -24.46 -15.75
N GLN A 89 -5.82 -24.52 -16.87
CA GLN A 89 -4.51 -23.87 -16.98
C GLN A 89 -4.59 -22.36 -16.77
N ASP A 90 -5.61 -21.72 -17.33
CA ASP A 90 -5.81 -20.27 -17.18
C ASP A 90 -6.24 -19.89 -15.75
N GLU A 91 -7.14 -20.66 -15.14
CA GLU A 91 -7.51 -20.51 -13.72
C GLU A 91 -6.28 -20.66 -12.81
N TYR A 92 -5.41 -21.62 -13.10
CA TYR A 92 -4.14 -21.81 -12.38
C TYR A 92 -3.20 -20.61 -12.54
N ARG A 93 -3.07 -20.08 -13.76
CA ARG A 93 -2.24 -18.90 -14.01
C ARG A 93 -2.78 -17.65 -13.32
N GLN A 94 -4.10 -17.49 -13.25
CA GLN A 94 -4.73 -16.36 -12.57
C GLN A 94 -4.48 -16.41 -11.06
N THR A 95 -4.75 -17.55 -10.43
CA THR A 95 -4.49 -17.76 -8.99
C THR A 95 -3.01 -17.55 -8.64
N GLN A 96 -2.08 -18.03 -9.48
CA GLN A 96 -0.65 -17.77 -9.32
C GLN A 96 -0.30 -16.28 -9.41
N ARG A 97 -0.94 -15.53 -10.31
CA ARG A 97 -0.71 -14.08 -10.44
C ARG A 97 -1.26 -13.33 -9.24
N GLU A 98 -2.42 -13.71 -8.73
CA GLU A 98 -3.04 -13.11 -7.55
C GLU A 98 -2.20 -13.37 -6.30
N ALA A 99 -1.81 -14.62 -6.05
CA ALA A 99 -0.92 -14.96 -4.95
C ALA A 99 0.39 -14.17 -5.00
N LYS A 100 1.01 -14.04 -6.19
CA LYS A 100 2.23 -13.22 -6.37
C LYS A 100 1.99 -11.73 -6.09
N ARG A 101 0.83 -11.20 -6.47
CA ARG A 101 0.45 -9.80 -6.19
C ARG A 101 0.29 -9.56 -4.71
N GLU A 102 -0.40 -10.45 -4.00
CA GLU A 102 -0.58 -10.37 -2.55
C GLU A 102 0.75 -10.43 -1.80
N ILE A 103 1.63 -11.37 -2.17
CA ILE A 103 2.97 -11.47 -1.57
C ILE A 103 3.76 -10.18 -1.79
N LYS A 104 3.72 -9.63 -3.00
CA LYS A 104 4.43 -8.38 -3.33
C LYS A 104 3.86 -7.19 -2.57
N GLN A 105 2.54 -7.11 -2.40
CA GLN A 105 1.88 -6.07 -1.60
C GLN A 105 2.30 -6.15 -0.14
N ARG A 106 2.25 -7.35 0.47
CA ARG A 106 2.70 -7.56 1.85
C ARG A 106 4.18 -7.20 2.03
N GLN A 107 5.04 -7.61 1.10
CA GLN A 107 6.46 -7.23 1.12
C GLN A 107 6.65 -5.72 1.08
N PHE A 108 5.85 -5.04 0.26
CA PHE A 108 5.89 -3.58 0.15
C PHE A 108 5.40 -2.90 1.44
N GLU A 109 4.30 -3.36 2.01
CA GLU A 109 3.77 -2.85 3.30
C GLU A 109 4.76 -3.03 4.44
N VAL A 110 5.37 -4.22 4.55
CA VAL A 110 6.39 -4.50 5.56
C VAL A 110 7.61 -3.60 5.36
N ARG A 111 8.04 -3.38 4.11
CA ARG A 111 9.14 -2.45 3.80
C ARG A 111 8.79 -1.02 4.19
N LEU A 112 7.58 -0.55 3.89
CA LEU A 112 7.12 0.79 4.27
C LEU A 112 7.06 0.96 5.80
N ALA A 113 6.55 -0.04 6.52
CA ALA A 113 6.50 -0.02 7.98
C ALA A 113 7.90 0.01 8.60
N GLY A 114 8.87 -0.69 8.00
CA GLY A 114 10.28 -0.63 8.42
C GLY A 114 10.88 0.76 8.23
N ILE A 115 10.63 1.37 7.06
CA ILE A 115 11.05 2.74 6.74
C ILE A 115 10.41 3.76 7.70
N GLU A 116 9.11 3.62 7.99
CA GLU A 116 8.41 4.50 8.92
C GLU A 116 9.00 4.42 10.34
N LYS A 117 9.28 3.21 10.83
CA LYS A 117 9.98 3.02 12.12
C LYS A 117 11.35 3.70 12.11
N GLN A 118 12.12 3.53 11.04
CA GLN A 118 13.43 4.16 10.90
C GLN A 118 13.33 5.70 10.90
N TYR A 119 12.32 6.28 10.23
CA TYR A 119 12.05 7.72 10.26
C TYR A 119 11.53 8.22 11.61
N ALA A 120 10.72 7.42 12.32
CA ALA A 120 10.24 7.77 13.65
C ALA A 120 11.38 7.84 14.67
N GLU A 121 12.32 6.90 14.57
CA GLU A 121 13.54 6.86 15.39
C GLU A 121 14.55 7.94 14.99
N SER A 122 14.66 8.22 13.68
CA SER A 122 15.52 9.27 13.14
C SER A 122 14.89 10.67 13.23
N ARG A 123 13.68 10.84 13.79
CA ARG A 123 13.13 12.19 14.02
C ARG A 123 14.09 12.90 14.97
N PRO A 124 14.78 13.96 14.53
CA PRO A 124 15.56 14.77 15.46
C PRO A 124 14.61 15.26 16.55
N TYR A 125 15.11 15.31 17.78
CA TYR A 125 14.42 15.76 18.99
C TYR A 125 13.98 17.24 18.95
N TRP A 126 13.76 17.83 17.77
CA TRP A 126 13.30 19.20 17.58
C TRP A 126 11.94 19.50 18.20
N ARG A 127 11.19 18.47 18.61
CA ARG A 127 9.95 18.61 19.40
C ARG A 127 10.21 19.03 20.86
N LYS A 128 11.45 18.94 21.35
CA LYS A 128 11.90 19.52 22.62
C LYS A 128 12.53 20.90 22.49
N PHE A 129 12.79 21.38 21.27
CA PHE A 129 12.79 22.82 21.08
C PHE A 129 11.33 23.26 21.16
N LYS A 130 10.83 23.42 22.40
CA LYS A 130 10.02 24.59 22.69
C LYS A 130 10.75 25.70 21.95
N LEU A 131 10.15 26.21 20.87
CA LEU A 131 10.40 27.58 20.47
C LEU A 131 10.30 28.31 21.80
N ARG A 132 11.46 28.67 22.35
CA ARG A 132 11.56 29.42 23.58
C ARG A 132 10.80 30.65 23.18
N GLU A 133 9.53 30.68 23.58
CA GLU A 133 8.48 31.55 23.06
C GLU A 133 9.17 32.88 22.82
N VAL A 134 9.45 33.15 21.55
CA VAL A 134 10.25 34.30 21.19
C VAL A 134 9.29 35.41 21.52
N ARG A 135 9.38 35.89 22.76
CA ARG A 135 8.53 36.92 23.33
C ARG A 135 8.74 38.09 22.41
N ASP A 136 7.85 38.26 21.43
CA ASP A 136 8.01 39.16 20.30
C ASP A 136 8.43 40.53 20.86
N PRO A 137 9.73 40.89 20.82
CA PRO A 137 10.18 42.11 21.48
C PRO A 137 9.58 43.31 20.76
N LEU A 138 9.29 43.14 19.47
CA LEU A 138 8.59 44.08 18.61
C LEU A 138 7.12 44.28 19.02
N GLY A 139 6.40 43.21 19.37
CA GLY A 139 4.97 43.30 19.73
C GLY A 139 4.75 44.09 21.02
N ALA A 140 5.56 43.81 22.05
CA ALA A 140 5.50 44.54 23.32
C ALA A 140 5.88 46.02 23.16
N PHE A 141 6.88 46.31 22.32
CA PHE A 141 7.31 47.68 22.03
C PHE A 141 6.21 48.49 21.32
N MET A 142 5.53 47.87 20.35
CA MET A 142 4.42 48.53 19.63
C MET A 142 3.22 48.82 20.54
N GLN A 143 2.93 47.97 21.52
CA GLN A 143 1.87 48.25 22.50
C GLN A 143 2.17 49.48 23.36
N VAL A 144 3.41 49.65 23.84
CA VAL A 144 3.78 50.82 24.64
C VAL A 144 3.68 52.10 23.81
N ILE A 145 4.16 52.09 22.57
CA ILE A 145 4.04 53.24 21.65
C ILE A 145 2.57 53.58 21.40
N PHE A 146 1.72 52.58 21.17
CA PHE A 146 0.29 52.79 20.94
C PHE A 146 -0.38 53.48 22.14
N TRP A 147 -0.10 53.04 23.37
CA TRP A 147 -0.66 53.67 24.58
C TRP A 147 -0.13 55.09 24.81
N LEU A 148 1.14 55.35 24.52
CA LEU A 148 1.70 56.71 24.59
C LEU A 148 1.03 57.66 23.60
N PHE A 149 0.83 57.20 22.36
CA PHE A 149 0.15 58.00 21.33
C PHE A 149 -1.31 58.29 21.72
N LEU A 150 -2.03 57.28 22.19
CA LEU A 150 -3.42 57.44 22.64
C LEU A 150 -3.52 58.44 23.81
N ALA A 151 -2.62 58.36 24.79
CA ALA A 151 -2.57 59.30 25.90
C ALA A 151 -2.30 60.75 25.44
N LEU A 152 -1.43 60.93 24.43
CA LEU A 152 -1.11 62.25 23.87
C LEU A 152 -2.30 62.87 23.15
N VAL A 153 -3.05 62.07 22.37
CA VAL A 153 -4.28 62.53 21.69
C VAL A 153 -5.35 62.95 22.70
N ILE A 154 -5.56 62.17 23.75
CA ILE A 154 -6.53 62.49 24.80
C ILE A 154 -6.11 63.77 25.54
N ALA A 155 -4.84 63.91 25.92
CA ALA A 155 -4.34 65.10 26.59
C ALA A 155 -4.49 66.36 25.71
N GLY A 156 -4.14 66.26 24.43
CA GLY A 156 -4.33 67.35 23.46
C GLY A 156 -5.80 67.75 23.30
N GLY A 157 -6.70 66.77 23.24
CA GLY A 157 -8.14 67.01 23.18
C GLY A 157 -8.67 67.72 24.44
N VAL A 158 -8.25 67.29 25.62
CA VAL A 158 -8.64 67.92 26.89
C VAL A 158 -8.14 69.37 26.97
N ILE A 159 -6.89 69.63 26.56
CA ILE A 159 -6.34 71.00 26.53
C ILE A 159 -7.12 71.88 25.56
N ALA A 160 -7.45 71.38 24.36
CA ALA A 160 -8.22 72.13 23.38
C ALA A 160 -9.64 72.47 23.89
N VAL A 161 -10.30 71.53 24.56
CA VAL A 161 -11.62 71.75 25.18
C VAL A 161 -11.53 72.76 26.33
N LEU A 162 -10.53 72.64 27.21
CA LEU A 162 -10.32 73.61 28.29
C LEU A 162 -10.02 75.01 27.75
N ALA A 163 -9.17 75.14 26.73
CA ALA A 163 -8.89 76.42 26.08
C ALA A 163 -10.16 77.03 25.46
N ALA A 164 -11.03 76.22 24.85
CA ALA A 164 -12.30 76.67 24.29
C ALA A 164 -13.33 77.09 25.36
N LEU A 165 -13.24 76.52 26.57
CA LEU A 165 -14.10 76.87 27.70
C LEU A 165 -13.61 78.09 28.47
N LEU A 166 -12.29 78.31 28.57
CA LEU A 166 -11.72 79.51 29.20
C LEU A 166 -11.64 80.73 28.25
N GLY A 167 -11.70 80.51 26.94
CA GLY A 167 -11.66 81.56 25.91
C GLY A 167 -13.03 82.14 25.51
N LYS A 168 -14.10 81.76 26.22
CA LYS A 168 -15.44 82.36 26.14
C LYS A 168 -15.74 83.11 27.42
#